data_AF-A0A227J2F1-F1
#
_entry.id   AF-A0A227J2F1-F1
#
_cell.length_a   1.000
_cell.length_b   1.000
_cell.length_c   1.000
_cell.angle_alpha   90.00
_cell.angle_beta   90.00
_cell.angle_gamma   90.00
#
_symmetry.space_group_name_H-M   'P 1'
#
loop_
_entity.id
_entity.type
_entity.pdbx_description
1 polymer ?
#
loop_
_entity_poly.entity_id
_entity_poly.type
_entity_poly.pdbx_seq_one_letter_code
_entity_poly.pdbx_strand_id
1 'polypeptide(L)'
;EGAFSQAFVPVLTENHAQGDMDKTRELIARAAGTLGVIVSIVTVLGVLGSGVVTALFGFGWFLDWIHGGPAAEKFELASLMLKITFPYLWFITFVALSGAILN
;
A
#
# COMPACT_ATOMS: atom_id res chain seq x y z
N GLU A 1 -3.41 -6.96 -2.55
CA GLU A 1 -3.71 -7.43 -3.93
C GLU A 1 -5.06 -8.13 -4.05
N GLY A 2 -5.35 -9.19 -3.28
CA GLY A 2 -6.61 -9.95 -3.40
C GLY A 2 -7.89 -9.12 -3.20
N ALA A 3 -7.97 -8.32 -2.14
CA ALA A 3 -9.15 -7.48 -1.87
C ALA A 3 -9.33 -6.35 -2.91
N PHE A 4 -8.24 -5.83 -3.48
CA PHE A 4 -8.30 -4.82 -4.53
C PHE A 4 -8.82 -5.42 -5.84
N SER A 5 -8.27 -6.55 -6.27
CA SER A 5 -8.72 -7.27 -7.48
C SER A 5 -10.19 -7.70 -7.35
N GLN A 6 -10.60 -8.22 -6.19
CA GLN A 6 -11.99 -8.62 -5.94
C GLN A 6 -12.99 -7.45 -5.97
N ALA A 7 -12.61 -6.26 -5.52
CA ALA A 7 -13.49 -5.09 -5.54
C ALA A 7 -13.48 -4.35 -6.88
N PHE A 8 -12.37 -4.39 -7.61
CA PHE A 8 -12.14 -3.54 -8.79
C PHE A 8 -12.51 -4.23 -10.11
N VAL A 9 -12.26 -5.54 -10.24
CA VAL A 9 -12.57 -6.31 -11.45
C VAL A 9 -14.09 -6.30 -11.77
N PRO A 10 -15.01 -6.55 -10.81
CA PRO A 10 -16.44 -6.57 -11.12
C PRO A 10 -16.98 -5.23 -11.62
N VAL A 11 -16.49 -4.13 -11.04
CA VAL A 11 -16.91 -2.76 -11.40
C VAL A 11 -16.46 -2.39 -12.82
N LEU A 12 -15.26 -2.84 -13.22
CA LEU A 12 -14.76 -2.66 -14.58
C LEU A 12 -15.58 -3.47 -15.60
N THR A 13 -15.84 -4.75 -15.32
CA THR A 13 -16.60 -5.62 -16.21
C THR A 13 -18.03 -5.11 -16.44
N GLU A 14 -18.68 -4.59 -15.40
CA GLU A 14 -20.05 -4.06 -15.49
C GLU A 14 -20.14 -2.77 -16.33
N ASN A 15 -19.12 -1.90 -16.27
CA ASN A 15 -19.07 -0.68 -17.11
C ASN A 15 -18.69 -0.99 -18.57
N HIS A 16 -17.82 -1.98 -18.80
CA HIS A 16 -17.43 -2.38 -20.15
C HIS A 16 -18.58 -3.05 -20.90
N ALA A 17 -19.39 -3.86 -20.20
CA ALA A 17 -20.56 -4.53 -20.76
C ALA A 17 -21.69 -3.56 -21.21
N GLN A 18 -21.72 -2.33 -20.68
CA GLN A 18 -22.69 -1.31 -21.06
C GLN A 18 -22.33 -0.55 -22.35
N GLY A 19 -21.16 -0.83 -22.96
CA GLY A 19 -20.78 -0.31 -24.28
C GLY A 19 -20.37 1.17 -24.33
N ASP A 20 -20.24 1.82 -23.17
CA ASP A 20 -19.92 3.24 -23.05
C ASP A 20 -18.43 3.43 -22.70
N MET A 21 -17.60 3.44 -23.73
CA MET A 21 -16.14 3.45 -23.62
C MET A 21 -15.62 4.74 -22.95
N ASP A 22 -16.35 5.85 -23.08
CA ASP A 22 -16.06 7.10 -22.40
C ASP A 22 -16.30 7.00 -20.88
N LYS A 23 -17.40 6.37 -20.45
CA LYS A 23 -17.65 6.12 -19.02
C LYS A 23 -16.64 5.19 -18.39
N THR A 24 -16.20 4.15 -19.12
CA THR A 24 -15.15 3.25 -18.65
C THR A 24 -13.83 4.00 -18.44
N ARG A 25 -13.44 4.86 -19.38
CA ARG A 25 -12.23 5.69 -19.26
C ARG A 25 -12.31 6.68 -18.10
N GLU A 26 -13.47 7.29 -17.88
CA GLU A 26 -13.68 8.21 -16.76
C GLU A 26 -13.62 7.48 -15.41
N LEU A 27 -14.22 6.29 -15.31
CA LEU A 27 -14.16 5.45 -14.11
C LEU A 27 -12.71 5.06 -13.78
N ILE A 28 -11.94 4.63 -14.79
CA ILE A 28 -10.50 4.31 -14.65
C ILE A 28 -9.72 5.54 -14.17
N ALA A 29 -9.94 6.71 -14.78
CA ALA A 29 -9.23 7.93 -14.42
C ALA A 29 -9.51 8.35 -12.96
N ARG A 30 -10.79 8.31 -12.55
CA ARG A 30 -11.20 8.63 -11.17
C ARG A 30 -10.65 7.64 -10.16
N ALA A 31 -10.69 6.34 -10.49
CA ALA A 31 -10.15 5.31 -9.64
C ALA A 31 -8.63 5.40 -9.51
N ALA A 32 -7.91 5.54 -10.62
CA ALA A 32 -6.46 5.70 -10.64
C ALA A 32 -6.01 6.93 -9.84
N GLY A 33 -6.71 8.06 -9.98
CA GLY A 33 -6.43 9.26 -9.21
C GLY A 33 -6.68 9.06 -7.71
N THR A 34 -7.84 8.51 -7.34
CA THR A 34 -8.22 8.33 -5.93
C THR A 34 -7.32 7.32 -5.23
N LEU A 35 -7.11 6.14 -5.83
CA LEU A 35 -6.18 5.13 -5.30
C LEU A 35 -4.75 5.63 -5.28
N GLY A 36 -4.29 6.27 -6.35
CA GLY A 36 -2.94 6.81 -6.43
C GLY A 36 -2.66 7.79 -5.28
N VAL A 37 -3.59 8.71 -5.00
CA VAL A 37 -3.46 9.67 -3.88
C VAL A 37 -3.46 8.95 -2.53
N ILE A 38 -4.45 8.10 -2.26
CA ILE A 38 -4.56 7.39 -0.98
C ILE A 38 -3.30 6.55 -0.72
N VAL A 39 -2.89 5.75 -1.70
CA VAL A 39 -1.72 4.87 -1.59
C VAL A 39 -0.44 5.67 -1.43
N SER A 40 -0.31 6.80 -2.13
CA SER A 40 0.85 7.70 -1.95
C SER A 40 0.92 8.24 -0.53
N ILE A 41 -0.20 8.72 0.03
CA ILE A 41 -0.26 9.20 1.42
C ILE A 41 0.11 8.08 2.39
N VAL A 42 -0.51 6.91 2.26
CA VAL A 42 -0.25 5.74 3.12
C VAL A 42 1.21 5.31 3.02
N THR A 43 1.79 5.32 1.82
CA THR A 43 3.19 4.94 1.61
C THR A 43 4.14 5.94 2.28
N VAL A 44 3.92 7.25 2.10
CA VAL A 44 4.74 8.29 2.75
C VAL A 44 4.63 8.19 4.27
N LEU A 45 3.42 8.04 4.80
CA LEU A 45 3.20 7.86 6.24
C LEU A 45 3.87 6.58 6.77
N GLY A 46 3.84 5.49 6.01
CA GLY A 46 4.49 4.24 6.39
C GLY A 46 6.03 4.32 6.38
N VAL A 47 6.61 5.02 5.41
CA VAL A 47 8.06 5.26 5.32
C VAL A 47 8.54 6.16 6.46
N LEU A 48 7.81 7.24 6.75
CA LEU A 48 8.16 8.16 7.84
C LEU A 48 7.84 7.57 9.21
N GLY A 49 6.76 6.80 9.31
CA GLY A 49 6.28 6.16 10.52
C GLY A 49 6.79 4.74 10.75
N SER A 50 7.78 4.27 9.98
CA SER A 50 8.23 2.87 10.05
C SER A 50 8.67 2.47 11.46
N GLY A 51 9.35 3.37 12.19
CA GLY A 51 9.72 3.14 13.58
C GLY A 51 8.52 3.06 14.53
N VAL A 52 7.47 3.85 14.30
CA VAL A 52 6.24 3.81 15.12
C VAL A 52 5.48 2.50 14.89
N VAL A 53 5.37 2.07 13.63
CA VAL A 53 4.74 0.79 13.29
C VAL A 53 5.53 -0.36 13.91
N THR A 54 6.86 -0.37 13.76
CA THR A 54 7.72 -1.36 14.41
C THR A 54 7.60 -1.31 15.93
N ALA A 55 7.45 -0.14 16.55
CA ALA A 55 7.26 -0.03 18.00
C ALA A 55 5.92 -0.61 18.45
N LEU A 56 4.87 -0.43 17.65
CA LEU A 56 3.54 -0.94 17.95
C LEU A 56 3.47 -2.47 17.88
N PHE A 57 4.13 -3.08 16.89
CA PHE A 57 4.15 -4.56 16.72
C PHE A 57 5.35 -5.24 17.40
N GLY A 58 6.40 -4.50 17.71
CA GLY A 58 7.67 -4.95 18.31
C GLY A 58 7.97 -4.23 19.61
N PHE A 59 6.96 -3.99 20.45
CA PHE A 59 7.06 -3.18 21.66
C PHE A 59 8.18 -3.62 22.61
N GLY A 60 8.43 -4.94 22.73
CA GLY A 60 9.55 -5.46 23.51
C GLY A 60 10.93 -5.03 22.97
N TRP A 61 11.11 -5.04 21.65
CA TRP A 61 12.35 -4.54 21.03
C TRP A 61 12.49 -3.03 21.15
N PHE A 62 11.38 -2.30 21.13
CA PHE A 62 11.36 -0.86 21.37
C PHE A 62 11.78 -0.49 22.80
N LEU A 63 11.28 -1.22 23.81
CA LEU A 63 11.71 -1.02 25.20
C LEU A 63 13.21 -1.32 25.38
N ASP A 64 13.70 -2.40 24.76
CA ASP A 64 15.13 -2.70 24.76
C ASP A 64 15.93 -1.62 24.03
N TRP A 65 15.42 -1.08 22.92
CA TRP A 65 16.07 0.02 22.21
C TRP A 65 16.18 1.30 23.06
N ILE A 66 15.15 1.65 23.84
CA ILE A 66 15.20 2.81 24.75
C ILE A 66 16.16 2.58 25.92
N HIS A 67 16.22 1.36 26.46
CA HIS A 67 17.02 1.05 27.65
C HIS A 67 18.43 0.51 27.35
N GLY A 68 18.84 0.43 26.08
CA GLY A 68 20.14 -0.15 25.69
C GLY A 68 20.24 -1.65 25.92
N GLY A 69 19.11 -2.36 25.85
CA GLY A 69 18.99 -3.79 26.01
C GLY A 69 19.52 -4.59 24.81
N PRO A 70 19.67 -5.91 24.97
CA PRO A 70 20.32 -6.77 23.98
C PRO A 70 19.56 -6.90 22.65
N ALA A 71 18.25 -6.58 22.61
CA ALA A 71 17.45 -6.63 21.38
C ALA A 71 17.29 -5.28 20.67
N ALA A 72 17.99 -4.22 21.10
CA ALA A 72 17.91 -2.89 20.50
C ALA A 72 18.15 -2.90 18.98
N GLU A 73 19.14 -3.67 18.52
CA GLU A 73 19.50 -3.79 17.11
C GLU A 73 18.33 -4.37 16.26
N LYS A 74 17.52 -5.25 16.85
CA LYS A 74 16.35 -5.84 16.16
C LYS A 74 15.30 -4.79 15.82
N PHE A 75 15.12 -3.80 16.70
CA PHE A 75 14.21 -2.69 16.46
C PHE A 75 14.67 -1.82 15.29
N GLU A 76 15.96 -1.50 15.22
CA GLU A 76 16.53 -0.70 14.14
C GLU A 76 16.45 -1.43 12.79
N LEU A 77 16.87 -2.69 12.76
CA LEU A 77 16.79 -3.55 11.58
C LEU A 77 15.36 -3.71 11.07
N ALA A 78 14.41 -3.99 11.97
CA ALA A 78 13.00 -4.14 11.60
C ALA A 78 12.41 -2.82 11.07
N SER A 79 12.71 -1.69 11.71
CA SER A 79 12.29 -0.37 11.27
C SER A 79 12.87 0.02 9.91
N LEU A 80 14.13 -0.35 9.66
CA LEU A 80 14.81 -0.12 8.38
C LEU A 80 14.21 -1.01 7.27
N MET A 81 14.04 -2.30 7.54
CA MET A 81 13.39 -3.22 6.61
C MET A 81 12.01 -2.70 6.22
N LEU A 82 11.21 -2.29 7.20
CA LEU A 82 9.87 -1.75 6.97
C LEU A 82 9.91 -0.46 6.14
N LYS A 83 10.89 0.42 6.39
CA LYS A 83 11.09 1.65 5.60
C LYS A 83 11.39 1.37 4.13
N ILE A 84 12.15 0.32 3.84
CA ILE A 84 12.54 -0.08 2.48
C ILE A 84 11.42 -0.85 1.78
N THR A 85 10.64 -1.66 2.51
CA THR A 85 9.55 -2.46 1.93
C THR A 85 8.24 -1.70 1.81
N PHE A 86 8.01 -0.61 2.55
CA PHE A 86 6.78 0.18 2.39
C PHE A 86 6.58 0.77 0.99
N PRO A 87 7.60 1.36 0.33
CA PRO A 87 7.48 1.85 -1.05
C PRO A 87 7.00 0.80 -2.05
N TYR A 88 7.27 -0.49 -1.79
CA TYR A 88 6.76 -1.57 -2.63
C TYR A 88 5.22 -1.60 -2.68
N LEU A 89 4.52 -1.20 -1.61
CA LEU A 89 3.05 -1.10 -1.58
C LEU A 89 2.51 -0.15 -2.66
N TRP A 90 3.24 0.94 -2.92
CA TRP A 90 2.89 1.87 -3.99
C TRP A 90 2.98 1.19 -5.36
N PHE A 91 4.12 0.58 -5.69
CA PHE A 91 4.34 -0.08 -6.97
C PHE A 91 3.35 -1.22 -7.22
N ILE A 92 3.16 -2.09 -6.22
CA ILE A 92 2.28 -3.26 -6.38
C ILE A 92 0.82 -2.87 -6.61
N THR A 93 0.39 -1.74 -6.03
CA THR A 93 -0.96 -1.22 -6.27
C THR A 93 -1.14 -0.69 -7.68
N PHE A 94 -0.14 0.01 -8.23
CA PHE A 94 -0.16 0.45 -9.64
C PHE A 94 -0.11 -0.72 -10.62
N VAL A 95 0.64 -1.78 -10.31
CA VAL A 95 0.65 -3.02 -11.09
C VAL A 95 -0.73 -3.67 -11.06
N ALA A 96 -1.35 -3.80 -9.88
CA ALA A 96 -2.68 -4.38 -9.75
C ALA A 96 -3.75 -3.56 -10.49
N LEU A 97 -3.68 -2.23 -10.43
CA LEU A 97 -4.55 -1.34 -11.20
C LEU A 97 -4.37 -1.54 -12.71
N SER A 98 -3.13 -1.64 -13.19
CA SER A 98 -2.82 -1.88 -14.60
C SER A 98 -3.32 -3.25 -15.06
N GLY A 99 -3.17 -4.28 -14.22
CA GLY A 99 -3.67 -5.63 -14.49
C GLY A 99 -5.20 -5.68 -14.57
N ALA A 100 -5.90 -4.95 -13.71
CA ALA A 100 -7.36 -4.86 -13.75
C ALA A 100 -7.88 -4.15 -15.01
N ILE A 101 -7.15 -3.14 -15.52
CA ILE A 101 -7.52 -2.46 -16.78
C ILE A 101 -7.32 -3.37 -18.01
N LEU A 102 -6.36 -4.29 -17.97
CA LEU A 102 -6.01 -5.15 -19.11
C LEU A 102 -6.90 -6.41 -19.22
N ASN A 103 -7.60 -6.79 -18.15
CA ASN A 103 -8.39 -8.02 -18.03
C ASN A 103 -9.89 -7.76 -18.07
#